data_AF-A0A4Q3UZE9-F1
#
_entry.id   AF-A0A4Q3UZE9-F1
#
_cell.length_a   1.000
_cell.length_b   1.000
_cell.length_c   1.000
_cell.angle_alpha   90.00
_cell.angle_beta   90.00
_cell.angle_gamma   90.00
#
_symmetry.space_group_name_H-M   'P 1'
#
loop_
_entity.id
_entity.type
_entity.pdbx_description
1 polymer ?
#
loop_
_entity_poly.entity_id
_entity_poly.type
_entity_poly.pdbx_seq_one_letter_code
_entity_poly.pdbx_strand_id
1 'polypeptide(L)'
;RGVELAVQHYFNDNSRGIAGIGYNCSILPYKVFPNSYDDVISKAVIKAADEGAAVISMSLGGYGAANPAFQAAVNYATSKGSVVIASAGNDNTNNDTRPHYPSDYNNVICVGSTDASDRKSDFSNFGQRVDVAAPGTNVYATVPGGYDYLSGTSMATPNVAGLLGLMRTYAPKATPAQLRLALLKGTDPVGTWVATGRVNASKALTLLRPATPVASTKVASGKLGSTLTTTDLDKLATAGDGKSVAVPMTFVRGLGQSAEYVMQFKTAGTPYWPDYVESSITVNAKINAPSATTQVYMWDYVAKTWKLVSQATTTATMSMKLPLNQSAYRNSTGQYQVMVRGLVPIRSGNPTTGGVLTLDALSSTTSFRQTIE
;
A
#
# COMPACT_ATOMS: atom_id res chain seq x y z
N ARG A 1 23.10 -14.34 -24.58
CA ARG A 1 23.81 -13.47 -23.61
C ARG A 1 22.84 -13.20 -22.48
N GLY A 2 23.04 -13.86 -21.33
CA GLY A 2 22.04 -13.99 -20.27
C GLY A 2 21.85 -12.69 -19.50
N VAL A 3 20.59 -12.27 -19.37
CA VAL A 3 20.19 -11.17 -18.49
C VAL A 3 20.11 -11.75 -17.09
N GLU A 4 21.21 -11.64 -16.35
CA GLU A 4 21.24 -11.81 -14.91
C GLU A 4 20.04 -11.08 -14.29
N LEU A 5 19.39 -11.70 -13.30
CA LEU A 5 18.24 -11.16 -12.57
C LEU A 5 18.63 -9.75 -12.09
N ALA A 6 18.20 -8.73 -12.84
CA ALA A 6 18.93 -7.48 -13.04
C ALA A 6 19.69 -7.01 -11.79
N VAL A 7 20.96 -7.41 -11.69
CA VAL A 7 21.92 -6.76 -10.83
C VAL A 7 22.30 -5.49 -11.58
N GLN A 8 21.38 -4.53 -11.60
CA GLN A 8 21.80 -3.15 -11.77
C GLN A 8 22.60 -2.85 -10.51
N HIS A 9 23.92 -2.92 -10.66
CA HIS A 9 24.90 -2.52 -9.67
C HIS A 9 24.76 -1.02 -9.44
N TYR A 10 23.74 -0.63 -8.70
CA TYR A 10 23.59 0.73 -8.19
C TYR A 10 24.58 0.91 -7.05
N PHE A 11 25.85 1.15 -7.38
CA PHE A 11 26.85 1.48 -6.39
C PHE A 11 26.78 2.97 -6.08
N ASN A 12 26.51 3.27 -4.80
CA ASN A 12 26.99 4.36 -3.97
C ASN A 12 27.18 5.75 -4.60
N ASP A 13 26.66 6.78 -3.93
CA ASP A 13 26.99 8.19 -4.17
C ASP A 13 28.46 8.50 -3.82
N ASN A 14 29.38 8.02 -4.67
CA ASN A 14 30.84 7.99 -4.44
C ASN A 14 31.62 8.84 -5.46
N SER A 15 30.91 9.72 -6.18
CA SER A 15 31.45 10.62 -7.21
C SER A 15 32.08 9.92 -8.43
N ARG A 16 31.76 8.65 -8.70
CA ARG A 16 32.22 7.92 -9.90
C ARG A 16 31.06 7.29 -10.67
N GLY A 17 31.03 7.47 -11.99
CA GLY A 17 30.06 6.82 -12.86
C GLY A 17 28.62 7.32 -12.64
N ILE A 18 27.76 6.44 -12.12
CA ILE A 18 26.32 6.71 -11.91
C ILE A 18 25.90 6.35 -10.49
N ALA A 19 24.80 6.94 -10.02
CA ALA A 19 24.14 6.57 -8.77
C ALA A 19 22.74 6.01 -9.03
N GLY A 20 22.33 5.04 -8.23
CA GLY A 20 20.98 4.50 -8.27
C GLY A 20 19.97 5.23 -7.44
N ILE A 21 18.69 5.06 -7.76
CA ILE A 21 17.59 5.59 -6.94
C ILE A 21 17.67 5.04 -5.50
N GLY A 22 17.99 3.75 -5.37
CA GLY A 22 18.20 3.08 -4.08
C GLY A 22 19.68 2.90 -3.73
N TYR A 23 20.54 3.91 -3.95
CA TYR A 23 22.01 3.79 -3.82
C TYR A 23 22.52 3.25 -2.46
N ASN A 24 21.70 3.32 -1.40
CA ASN A 24 22.06 2.81 -0.07
C ASN A 24 21.37 1.47 0.28
N CYS A 25 20.76 0.81 -0.71
CA CYS A 25 20.14 -0.51 -0.53
C CYS A 25 21.16 -1.63 -0.76
N SER A 26 21.10 -2.69 0.05
CA SER A 26 21.83 -3.93 -0.22
C SER A 26 21.18 -4.69 -1.38
N ILE A 27 22.01 -5.28 -2.25
CA ILE A 27 21.56 -6.07 -3.39
C ILE A 27 21.82 -7.54 -3.11
N LEU A 28 20.79 -8.37 -3.29
CA LEU A 28 20.85 -9.82 -3.11
C LEU A 28 20.69 -10.52 -4.48
N PRO A 29 21.79 -10.96 -5.12
CA PRO A 29 21.74 -11.51 -6.47
C PRO A 29 21.33 -13.00 -6.48
N TYR A 30 20.36 -13.35 -7.34
CA TYR A 30 20.04 -14.74 -7.66
C TYR A 30 20.21 -15.00 -9.15
N LYS A 31 21.11 -15.92 -9.52
CA LYS A 31 21.35 -16.28 -10.92
C LYS A 31 20.36 -17.36 -11.37
N VAL A 32 19.40 -16.97 -12.20
CA VAL A 32 18.37 -17.87 -12.77
C VAL A 32 18.55 -18.15 -14.27
N PHE A 33 19.51 -17.50 -14.92
CA PHE A 33 19.87 -17.78 -16.32
C PHE A 33 21.15 -18.63 -16.41
N PRO A 34 21.26 -19.53 -17.41
CA PRO A 34 20.33 -19.71 -18.55
C PRO A 34 19.08 -20.56 -18.24
N ASN A 35 18.99 -21.17 -17.06
CA ASN A 35 17.92 -22.11 -16.69
C ASN A 35 16.66 -21.39 -16.17
N SER A 36 16.10 -20.48 -16.96
CA SER A 36 15.00 -19.58 -16.56
C SER A 36 13.62 -20.25 -16.58
N TYR A 37 13.54 -21.49 -16.09
CA TYR A 37 12.28 -22.21 -15.91
C TYR A 37 11.52 -21.65 -14.70
N ASP A 38 10.19 -21.70 -14.76
CA ASP A 38 9.33 -21.19 -13.69
C ASP A 38 9.65 -21.78 -12.33
N ASP A 39 10.05 -23.05 -12.23
CA ASP A 39 10.37 -23.69 -10.96
C ASP A 39 11.68 -23.14 -10.36
N VAL A 40 12.69 -22.87 -11.18
CA VAL A 40 13.96 -22.25 -10.78
C VAL A 40 13.72 -20.83 -10.28
N ILE A 41 12.92 -20.04 -11.03
CA ILE A 41 12.60 -18.67 -10.66
C ILE A 41 11.75 -18.64 -9.39
N SER A 42 10.75 -19.53 -9.27
CA SER A 42 9.90 -19.65 -8.07
C SER A 42 10.73 -19.95 -6.81
N LYS A 43 11.70 -20.86 -6.91
CA LYS A 43 12.63 -21.17 -5.79
C LYS A 43 13.48 -19.96 -5.42
N ALA A 44 13.97 -19.19 -6.40
CA ALA A 44 14.72 -17.97 -6.14
C ALA A 44 13.85 -16.89 -5.46
N VAL A 45 12.59 -16.73 -5.87
CA VAL A 45 11.63 -15.80 -5.24
C VAL A 45 11.37 -16.18 -3.78
N ILE A 46 11.13 -17.47 -3.50
CA ILE A 46 10.93 -17.96 -2.13
C ILE A 46 12.19 -17.70 -1.29
N LYS A 47 13.36 -18.05 -1.81
CA LYS A 47 14.63 -17.90 -1.10
C LYS A 47 14.96 -16.42 -0.81
N ALA A 48 14.74 -15.52 -1.77
CA ALA A 48 14.89 -14.09 -1.58
C ALA A 48 13.99 -13.56 -0.46
N ALA A 49 12.74 -14.01 -0.41
CA ALA A 49 11.80 -13.63 0.64
C ALA A 49 12.21 -14.19 2.01
N ASP A 50 12.74 -15.41 2.08
CA ASP A 50 13.25 -16.01 3.31
C ASP A 50 14.48 -15.28 3.86
N GLU A 51 15.34 -14.78 2.96
CA GLU A 51 16.48 -13.93 3.31
C GLU A 51 16.08 -12.47 3.60
N GLY A 52 14.78 -12.15 3.59
CA GLY A 52 14.26 -10.85 4.01
C GLY A 52 14.33 -9.76 2.95
N ALA A 53 14.41 -10.11 1.66
CA ALA A 53 14.39 -9.13 0.58
C ALA A 53 13.13 -8.25 0.65
N ALA A 54 13.30 -6.95 0.83
CA ALA A 54 12.18 -6.01 0.85
C ALA A 54 11.52 -5.86 -0.53
N VAL A 55 12.31 -5.99 -1.60
CA VAL A 55 11.86 -5.90 -2.99
C VAL A 55 12.51 -7.02 -3.79
N ILE A 56 11.71 -7.75 -4.56
CA ILE A 56 12.17 -8.78 -5.50
C ILE A 56 11.90 -8.27 -6.91
N SER A 57 12.97 -7.97 -7.65
CA SER A 57 12.91 -7.35 -8.98
C SER A 57 13.26 -8.34 -10.07
N MET A 58 12.32 -8.63 -10.97
CA MET A 58 12.48 -9.62 -12.04
C MET A 58 12.43 -8.98 -13.43
N SER A 59 13.59 -8.68 -13.99
CA SER A 59 13.72 -8.20 -15.38
C SER A 59 13.70 -9.35 -16.39
N LEU A 60 12.67 -10.18 -16.33
CA LEU A 60 12.49 -11.39 -17.13
C LEU A 60 11.00 -11.65 -17.38
N GLY A 61 10.71 -12.54 -18.32
CA GLY A 61 9.39 -13.11 -18.50
C GLY A 61 9.19 -13.76 -19.86
N GLY A 62 7.98 -14.22 -20.10
CA GLY A 62 7.57 -14.86 -21.33
C GLY A 62 6.07 -15.01 -21.45
N TYR A 63 5.65 -15.54 -22.59
CA TYR A 63 4.26 -15.81 -22.91
C TYR A 63 3.92 -17.26 -22.64
N GLY A 64 2.71 -17.51 -22.14
CA GLY A 64 2.24 -18.85 -21.84
C GLY A 64 1.08 -18.85 -20.86
N ALA A 65 0.70 -20.05 -20.42
CA ALA A 65 -0.26 -20.21 -19.35
C ALA A 65 0.33 -19.77 -18.01
N ALA A 66 -0.51 -19.19 -17.15
CA ALA A 66 -0.13 -18.92 -15.77
C ALA A 66 0.27 -20.21 -15.06
N ASN A 67 1.38 -20.20 -14.34
CA ASN A 67 1.82 -21.30 -13.51
C ASN A 67 1.34 -21.11 -12.06
N PRO A 68 0.43 -21.96 -11.55
CA PRO A 68 -0.10 -21.81 -10.19
C PRO A 68 0.98 -21.89 -9.10
N ALA A 69 2.04 -22.68 -9.31
CA ALA A 69 3.14 -22.79 -8.35
C ALA A 69 3.95 -21.50 -8.27
N PHE A 70 4.18 -20.84 -9.41
CA PHE A 70 4.88 -19.55 -9.43
C PHE A 70 4.01 -18.44 -8.82
N GLN A 71 2.70 -18.43 -9.11
CA GLN A 71 1.76 -17.54 -8.43
C GLN A 71 1.79 -17.74 -6.90
N ALA A 72 1.88 -18.99 -6.42
CA ALA A 72 2.00 -19.29 -5.00
C ALA A 72 3.32 -18.78 -4.40
N ALA A 73 4.44 -18.90 -5.11
CA ALA A 73 5.73 -18.33 -4.70
C ALA A 73 5.69 -16.81 -4.56
N VAL A 74 5.03 -16.11 -5.48
CA VAL A 74 4.81 -14.64 -5.39
C VAL A 74 3.97 -14.29 -4.16
N ASN A 75 2.88 -15.04 -3.92
CA ASN A 75 2.02 -14.82 -2.76
C ASN A 75 2.76 -15.06 -1.44
N TYR A 76 3.62 -16.08 -1.40
CA TYR A 76 4.49 -16.38 -0.28
C TYR A 76 5.49 -15.23 -0.01
N ALA A 77 6.17 -14.74 -1.05
CA ALA A 77 7.06 -13.59 -0.89
C ALA A 77 6.33 -12.35 -0.38
N THR A 78 5.13 -12.09 -0.90
CA THR A 78 4.29 -10.97 -0.45
C THR A 78 3.88 -11.11 1.01
N SER A 79 3.49 -12.32 1.46
CA SER A 79 3.11 -12.56 2.86
C SER A 79 4.28 -12.45 3.84
N LYS A 80 5.51 -12.70 3.36
CA LYS A 80 6.77 -12.51 4.10
C LYS A 80 7.23 -11.05 4.18
N GLY A 81 6.56 -10.13 3.50
CA GLY A 81 6.88 -8.71 3.55
C GLY A 81 7.66 -8.17 2.34
N SER A 82 7.80 -8.96 1.26
CA SER A 82 8.44 -8.52 0.02
C SER A 82 7.45 -7.85 -0.94
N VAL A 83 7.88 -6.81 -1.65
CA VAL A 83 7.19 -6.32 -2.86
C VAL A 83 7.79 -7.00 -4.08
N VAL A 84 6.98 -7.70 -4.87
CA VAL A 84 7.44 -8.40 -6.07
C VAL A 84 7.14 -7.54 -7.30
N ILE A 85 8.12 -7.34 -8.17
CA ILE A 85 7.98 -6.53 -9.39
C ILE A 85 8.59 -7.27 -10.58
N ALA A 86 8.05 -7.07 -11.79
CA ALA A 86 8.61 -7.65 -13.00
C ALA A 86 8.38 -6.80 -14.25
N SER A 87 9.21 -7.01 -15.27
CA SER A 87 9.15 -6.31 -16.55
C SER A 87 7.94 -6.73 -17.39
N ALA A 88 7.25 -5.77 -18.01
CA ALA A 88 6.04 -6.02 -18.81
C ALA A 88 6.29 -6.80 -20.11
N GLY A 89 7.53 -6.84 -20.61
CA GLY A 89 7.92 -7.44 -21.89
C GLY A 89 8.18 -6.40 -22.99
N ASN A 90 8.83 -6.82 -24.08
CA ASN A 90 9.46 -5.92 -25.06
C ASN A 90 8.96 -6.14 -26.50
N ASP A 91 7.74 -6.65 -26.66
CA ASP A 91 7.21 -7.09 -27.95
C ASP A 91 6.15 -6.14 -28.52
N ASN A 92 5.91 -4.99 -27.87
CA ASN A 92 4.85 -4.04 -28.20
C ASN A 92 3.46 -4.71 -28.30
N THR A 93 3.14 -5.60 -27.35
CA THR A 93 1.86 -6.32 -27.30
C THR A 93 1.00 -5.90 -26.12
N ASN A 94 -0.32 -6.15 -26.24
CA ASN A 94 -1.29 -5.85 -25.20
C ASN A 94 -1.39 -7.01 -24.19
N ASN A 95 -0.90 -6.79 -22.96
CA ASN A 95 -0.97 -7.76 -21.87
C ASN A 95 -2.42 -8.11 -21.47
N ASP A 96 -3.39 -7.21 -21.71
CA ASP A 96 -4.80 -7.48 -21.40
C ASP A 96 -5.34 -8.67 -22.21
N THR A 97 -4.88 -8.83 -23.45
CA THR A 97 -5.30 -9.91 -24.35
C THR A 97 -4.26 -11.03 -24.46
N ARG A 98 -2.97 -10.72 -24.27
CA ARG A 98 -1.86 -11.68 -24.33
C ARG A 98 -0.97 -11.53 -23.08
N PRO A 99 -1.33 -12.19 -21.97
CA PRO A 99 -0.64 -11.99 -20.70
C PRO A 99 0.83 -12.42 -20.75
N HIS A 100 1.66 -11.66 -20.06
CA HIS A 100 3.10 -11.88 -19.91
C HIS A 100 3.41 -12.25 -18.45
N TYR A 101 4.11 -13.36 -18.23
CA TYR A 101 4.44 -13.85 -16.89
C TYR A 101 5.95 -13.78 -16.64
N PRO A 102 6.39 -13.44 -15.42
CA PRO A 102 5.60 -13.32 -14.19
C PRO A 102 4.89 -11.96 -13.98
N SER A 103 5.07 -10.98 -14.88
CA SER A 103 4.57 -9.62 -14.64
C SER A 103 3.06 -9.52 -14.41
N ASP A 104 2.27 -10.38 -15.04
CA ASP A 104 0.81 -10.36 -14.96
C ASP A 104 0.23 -11.33 -13.90
N TYR A 105 1.07 -11.89 -13.02
CA TYR A 105 0.62 -12.57 -11.81
C TYR A 105 0.00 -11.59 -10.81
N ASN A 106 -0.91 -12.08 -9.97
CA ASN A 106 -1.36 -11.32 -8.80
C ASN A 106 -0.18 -10.99 -7.89
N ASN A 107 -0.25 -9.83 -7.25
CA ASN A 107 0.75 -9.29 -6.32
C ASN A 107 2.12 -8.95 -6.95
N VAL A 108 2.30 -9.12 -8.27
CA VAL A 108 3.44 -8.56 -9.01
C VAL A 108 3.09 -7.14 -9.46
N ILE A 109 4.04 -6.22 -9.38
CA ILE A 109 3.93 -4.91 -10.03
C ILE A 109 4.53 -5.04 -11.43
N CYS A 110 3.68 -4.94 -12.45
CA CYS A 110 4.07 -5.01 -13.86
C CYS A 110 4.60 -3.64 -14.32
N VAL A 111 5.86 -3.60 -14.78
CA VAL A 111 6.55 -2.35 -15.11
C VAL A 111 6.78 -2.22 -16.62
N GLY A 112 6.11 -1.24 -17.22
CA GLY A 112 6.31 -0.79 -18.60
C GLY A 112 7.44 0.22 -18.74
N SER A 113 7.81 0.55 -19.97
CA SER A 113 8.94 1.43 -20.30
C SER A 113 8.50 2.74 -20.96
N THR A 114 9.04 3.87 -20.50
CA THR A 114 8.98 5.16 -21.18
C THR A 114 10.32 5.56 -21.77
N ASP A 115 10.27 6.43 -22.78
CA ASP A 115 11.42 7.19 -23.27
C ASP A 115 11.61 8.51 -22.49
N ALA A 116 12.65 9.28 -22.85
CA ALA A 116 12.96 10.55 -22.21
C ALA A 116 11.93 11.67 -22.47
N SER A 117 10.97 11.45 -23.38
CA SER A 117 9.87 12.36 -23.67
C SER A 117 8.56 11.90 -23.01
N ASP A 118 8.63 11.00 -22.03
CA ASP A 118 7.48 10.40 -21.33
C ASP A 118 6.49 9.68 -22.25
N ARG A 119 6.94 9.29 -23.45
CA ARG A 119 6.15 8.43 -24.37
C ARG A 119 6.41 6.98 -24.03
N LYS A 120 5.43 6.12 -24.33
CA LYS A 120 5.65 4.67 -24.32
C LYS A 120 6.84 4.34 -25.20
N SER A 121 7.82 3.58 -24.69
CA SER A 121 8.88 3.04 -25.54
C SER A 121 8.26 2.15 -26.63
N ASP A 122 8.75 2.24 -27.86
CA ASP A 122 8.17 1.52 -29.00
C ASP A 122 8.06 0.02 -28.75
N PHE A 123 9.05 -0.56 -28.05
CA PHE A 123 9.08 -1.98 -27.67
C PHE A 123 8.18 -2.33 -26.47
N SER A 124 7.79 -1.39 -25.61
CA SER A 124 7.11 -1.74 -24.35
C SER A 124 5.78 -2.41 -24.62
N ASN A 125 5.55 -3.57 -23.99
CA ASN A 125 4.19 -4.08 -23.82
C ASN A 125 3.33 -3.08 -23.04
N PHE A 126 2.02 -3.19 -23.23
CA PHE A 126 1.02 -2.23 -22.73
C PHE A 126 -0.28 -2.93 -22.29
N GLY A 127 -1.21 -2.17 -21.72
CA GLY A 127 -2.50 -2.65 -21.24
C GLY A 127 -2.74 -2.27 -19.78
N GLN A 128 -3.97 -2.44 -19.32
CA GLN A 128 -4.35 -2.19 -17.92
C GLN A 128 -3.75 -3.21 -16.94
N ARG A 129 -3.20 -4.33 -17.43
CA ARG A 129 -2.34 -5.23 -16.65
C ARG A 129 -0.93 -4.69 -16.39
N VAL A 130 -0.49 -3.66 -17.12
CA VAL A 130 0.77 -2.95 -16.82
C VAL A 130 0.49 -1.89 -15.76
N ASP A 131 0.99 -2.08 -14.55
CA ASP A 131 0.64 -1.24 -13.38
C ASP A 131 1.21 0.19 -13.50
N VAL A 132 2.51 0.28 -13.78
CA VAL A 132 3.29 1.54 -13.80
C VAL A 132 4.26 1.54 -14.97
N ALA A 133 4.75 2.73 -15.33
CA ALA A 133 5.87 2.89 -16.23
C ALA A 133 7.10 3.47 -15.51
N ALA A 134 8.28 3.24 -16.06
CA ALA A 134 9.50 3.91 -15.66
C ALA A 134 10.42 4.09 -16.88
N PRO A 135 11.44 4.99 -16.82
CA PRO A 135 12.41 5.15 -17.89
C PRO A 135 13.09 3.83 -18.23
N GLY A 136 13.01 3.42 -19.49
CA GLY A 136 13.63 2.16 -19.96
C GLY A 136 14.21 2.24 -21.36
N THR A 137 14.16 3.40 -22.03
CA THR A 137 14.90 3.65 -23.29
C THR A 137 16.19 4.41 -22.99
N ASN A 138 17.31 3.94 -23.55
CA ASN A 138 18.63 4.55 -23.43
C ASN A 138 18.99 4.88 -21.97
N VAL A 139 18.82 3.91 -21.09
CA VAL A 139 19.19 4.02 -19.67
C VAL A 139 20.67 3.69 -19.53
N TYR A 140 21.45 4.65 -19.05
CA TYR A 140 22.87 4.46 -18.76
C TYR A 140 23.03 3.60 -17.50
N ALA A 141 23.70 2.46 -17.62
CA ALA A 141 23.82 1.47 -16.57
C ALA A 141 25.22 0.87 -16.49
N THR A 142 25.57 0.34 -15.32
CA THR A 142 26.77 -0.49 -15.14
C THR A 142 26.64 -1.80 -15.92
N VAL A 143 27.73 -2.19 -16.58
CA VAL A 143 27.89 -3.50 -17.22
C VAL A 143 29.22 -4.11 -16.78
N PRO A 144 29.45 -5.43 -16.93
CA PRO A 144 30.76 -6.01 -16.64
C PRO A 144 31.88 -5.26 -17.37
N GLY A 145 32.79 -4.64 -16.62
CA GLY A 145 33.93 -3.89 -17.16
C GLY A 145 33.66 -2.42 -17.52
N GLY A 146 32.48 -1.85 -17.26
CA GLY A 146 32.23 -0.43 -17.54
C GLY A 146 30.77 0.01 -17.43
N TYR A 147 30.37 0.88 -18.34
CA TYR A 147 29.02 1.46 -18.41
C TYR A 147 28.55 1.47 -19.86
N ASP A 148 27.25 1.27 -20.07
CA ASP A 148 26.64 1.28 -21.40
C ASP A 148 25.19 1.78 -21.34
N TYR A 149 24.66 2.21 -22.49
CA TYR A 149 23.26 2.56 -22.66
C TYR A 149 22.47 1.32 -23.07
N LEU A 150 21.49 0.94 -22.25
CA LEU A 150 20.64 -0.22 -22.48
C LEU A 150 19.17 0.20 -22.61
N SER A 151 18.41 -0.57 -23.37
CA SER A 151 16.97 -0.34 -23.57
C SER A 151 16.17 -1.61 -23.31
N GLY A 152 15.04 -1.46 -22.60
CA GLY A 152 14.09 -2.52 -22.33
C GLY A 152 13.22 -2.22 -21.11
N THR A 153 12.08 -2.90 -21.00
CA THR A 153 11.32 -2.94 -19.73
C THR A 153 12.18 -3.51 -18.60
N SER A 154 13.17 -4.34 -18.93
CA SER A 154 14.24 -4.79 -18.03
C SER A 154 15.08 -3.67 -17.40
N MET A 155 15.17 -2.49 -18.03
CA MET A 155 15.82 -1.28 -17.50
C MET A 155 14.83 -0.40 -16.72
N ALA A 156 13.54 -0.44 -17.07
CA ALA A 156 12.48 0.24 -16.33
C ALA A 156 12.21 -0.42 -14.96
N THR A 157 12.14 -1.75 -14.90
CA THR A 157 11.87 -2.50 -13.67
C THR A 157 12.81 -2.15 -12.50
N PRO A 158 14.14 -2.12 -12.66
CA PRO A 158 15.05 -1.80 -11.55
C PRO A 158 15.02 -0.32 -11.13
N ASN A 159 14.55 0.62 -11.98
CA ASN A 159 14.22 1.98 -11.52
C ASN A 159 13.09 1.94 -10.47
N VAL A 160 12.06 1.13 -10.72
CA VAL A 160 10.96 0.92 -9.75
C VAL A 160 11.45 0.18 -8.51
N ALA A 161 12.36 -0.80 -8.65
CA ALA A 161 12.98 -1.48 -7.51
C ALA A 161 13.73 -0.50 -6.60
N GLY A 162 14.56 0.36 -7.20
CA GLY A 162 15.31 1.39 -6.48
C GLY A 162 14.40 2.37 -5.75
N LEU A 163 13.29 2.79 -6.39
CA LEU A 163 12.30 3.64 -5.73
C LEU A 163 11.61 2.93 -4.56
N LEU A 164 11.22 1.66 -4.71
CA LEU A 164 10.63 0.90 -3.60
C LEU A 164 11.63 0.71 -2.44
N GLY A 165 12.92 0.53 -2.74
CA GLY A 165 13.99 0.53 -1.75
C GLY A 165 14.09 1.86 -1.01
N LEU A 166 14.10 2.98 -1.74
CA LEU A 166 14.06 4.34 -1.17
C LEU A 166 12.82 4.56 -0.30
N MET A 167 11.65 4.15 -0.77
CA MET A 167 10.38 4.24 -0.04
C MET A 167 10.41 3.42 1.25
N ARG A 168 11.00 2.22 1.24
CA ARG A 168 11.17 1.38 2.42
C ARG A 168 12.12 2.01 3.43
N THR A 169 13.23 2.61 2.98
CA THR A 169 14.14 3.37 3.86
C THR A 169 13.46 4.60 4.46
N TYR A 170 12.66 5.31 3.68
CA TYR A 170 11.92 6.49 4.14
C TYR A 170 10.81 6.14 5.13
N ALA A 171 10.11 5.01 4.92
CA ALA A 171 9.06 4.51 5.80
C ALA A 171 9.30 3.03 6.20
N PRO A 172 10.24 2.74 7.13
CA PRO A 172 10.65 1.36 7.47
C PRO A 172 9.53 0.47 8.00
N LYS A 173 8.46 1.06 8.52
CA LYS A 173 7.28 0.36 9.06
C LYS A 173 6.16 0.18 8.04
N ALA A 174 6.28 0.75 6.83
CA ALA A 174 5.24 0.64 5.80
C ALA A 174 5.15 -0.79 5.27
N THR A 175 3.95 -1.38 5.28
CA THR A 175 3.73 -2.73 4.75
C THR A 175 3.92 -2.77 3.22
N PRO A 176 4.15 -3.94 2.60
CA PRO A 176 4.21 -4.07 1.14
C PRO A 176 2.99 -3.47 0.44
N ALA A 177 1.81 -3.64 1.03
CA ALA A 177 0.56 -3.06 0.52
C ALA A 177 0.58 -1.53 0.54
N GLN A 178 1.11 -0.91 1.61
CA GLN A 178 1.26 0.55 1.70
C GLN A 178 2.28 1.07 0.69
N LEU A 179 3.41 0.38 0.53
CA LEU A 179 4.43 0.73 -0.47
C LEU A 179 3.87 0.62 -1.90
N ARG A 180 3.20 -0.49 -2.22
CA ARG A 180 2.53 -0.65 -3.51
C ARG A 180 1.51 0.46 -3.75
N LEU A 181 0.64 0.74 -2.79
CA LEU A 181 -0.39 1.77 -2.94
C LEU A 181 0.21 3.16 -3.18
N ALA A 182 1.23 3.54 -2.41
CA ALA A 182 1.92 4.81 -2.56
C ALA A 182 2.63 4.93 -3.91
N LEU A 183 3.23 3.83 -4.39
CA LEU A 183 3.86 3.79 -5.72
C LEU A 183 2.81 4.01 -6.83
N LEU A 184 1.71 3.25 -6.80
CA LEU A 184 0.67 3.29 -7.83
C LEU A 184 -0.06 4.64 -7.87
N LYS A 185 -0.32 5.26 -6.70
CA LYS A 185 -0.95 6.58 -6.61
C LYS A 185 0.02 7.74 -6.87
N GLY A 186 1.31 7.51 -6.65
CA GLY A 186 2.37 8.51 -6.75
C GLY A 186 2.97 8.59 -8.16
N THR A 187 2.15 8.54 -9.20
CA THR A 187 2.62 8.56 -10.60
C THR A 187 2.37 9.90 -11.30
N ASP A 188 3.09 10.10 -12.41
CA ASP A 188 2.80 11.12 -13.42
C ASP A 188 2.09 10.48 -14.62
N PRO A 189 1.04 11.10 -15.18
CA PRO A 189 0.33 10.54 -16.34
C PRO A 189 1.23 10.43 -17.57
N VAL A 190 1.21 9.28 -18.26
CA VAL A 190 1.96 9.05 -19.52
C VAL A 190 1.09 8.46 -20.63
N GLY A 191 -0.23 8.68 -20.56
CA GLY A 191 -1.24 8.10 -21.45
C GLY A 191 -2.00 6.94 -20.83
N THR A 192 -2.80 6.23 -21.63
CA THR A 192 -3.75 5.19 -21.18
C THR A 192 -3.26 3.75 -21.41
N TRP A 193 -1.99 3.59 -21.73
CA TRP A 193 -1.36 2.30 -22.06
C TRP A 193 -0.79 1.57 -20.82
N VAL A 194 -0.83 2.20 -19.66
CA VAL A 194 -0.62 1.61 -18.32
C VAL A 194 -1.80 1.96 -17.42
N ALA A 195 -1.93 1.27 -16.28
CA ALA A 195 -3.01 1.47 -15.32
C ALA A 195 -2.94 2.80 -14.57
N THR A 196 -1.73 3.29 -14.26
CA THR A 196 -1.56 4.48 -13.40
C THR A 196 -0.74 5.58 -14.06
N GLY A 197 0.52 5.31 -14.39
CA GLY A 197 1.41 6.28 -15.01
C GLY A 197 2.88 5.95 -14.77
N ARG A 198 3.76 6.91 -15.06
CA ARG A 198 5.19 6.83 -14.78
C ARG A 198 5.47 7.08 -13.30
N VAL A 199 6.33 6.27 -12.69
CA VAL A 199 6.68 6.43 -11.27
C VAL A 199 7.30 7.80 -10.97
N ASN A 200 6.89 8.41 -9.85
CA ASN A 200 7.44 9.68 -9.37
C ASN A 200 7.83 9.54 -7.89
N ALA A 201 9.13 9.64 -7.61
CA ALA A 201 9.67 9.45 -6.27
C ALA A 201 9.09 10.44 -5.24
N SER A 202 9.01 11.72 -5.59
CA SER A 202 8.53 12.77 -4.69
C SER A 202 7.06 12.56 -4.29
N LYS A 203 6.20 12.25 -5.28
CA LYS A 203 4.78 11.94 -5.04
C LYS A 203 4.62 10.68 -4.19
N ALA A 204 5.34 9.60 -4.53
CA ALA A 204 5.27 8.34 -3.79
C ALA A 204 5.72 8.51 -2.32
N LEU A 205 6.80 9.25 -2.07
CA LEU A 205 7.29 9.52 -0.71
C LEU A 205 6.34 10.44 0.08
N THR A 206 5.70 11.42 -0.58
CA THR A 206 4.70 12.28 0.06
C THR A 206 3.49 11.47 0.56
N LEU A 207 3.08 10.44 -0.19
CA LEU A 207 2.01 9.54 0.21
C LEU A 207 2.40 8.60 1.36
N LEU A 208 3.70 8.40 1.59
CA LEU A 208 4.23 7.66 2.74
C LEU A 208 4.58 8.57 3.91
N ARG A 209 4.45 9.90 3.76
CA ARG A 209 4.74 10.85 4.83
C ARG A 209 3.79 10.57 6.00
N PRO A 210 4.30 10.39 7.23
CA PRO A 210 3.46 10.42 8.41
C PRO A 210 2.68 11.73 8.38
N ALA A 211 1.35 11.67 8.39
CA ALA A 211 0.53 12.88 8.37
C ALA A 211 1.01 13.81 9.49
N THR A 212 1.45 15.01 9.13
CA THR A 212 1.71 16.07 10.11
C THR A 212 0.40 16.33 10.85
N PRO A 213 0.39 16.41 12.19
CA PRO A 213 -0.81 16.82 12.92
C PRO A 213 -1.30 18.15 12.35
N VAL A 214 -2.56 18.17 11.91
CA VAL A 214 -3.23 19.43 11.59
C VAL A 214 -3.25 20.23 12.90
N ALA A 215 -2.61 21.40 12.89
CA ALA A 215 -2.67 22.33 14.00
C ALA A 215 -4.14 22.65 14.28
N SER A 216 -4.50 22.63 15.55
CA SER A 216 -5.85 22.88 16.07
C SER A 216 -6.53 24.05 15.38
N THR A 217 -7.49 23.73 14.52
CA THR A 217 -8.63 24.57 14.18
C THR A 217 -9.77 23.61 13.84
N LYS A 218 -10.99 23.99 14.22
CA LYS A 218 -12.23 23.26 13.88
C LYS A 218 -12.18 22.85 12.41
N VAL A 219 -12.03 21.56 12.12
CA VAL A 219 -12.01 21.07 10.74
C VAL A 219 -12.85 19.81 10.67
N ALA A 220 -14.07 19.98 10.16
CA ALA A 220 -14.66 18.99 9.29
C ALA A 220 -13.74 18.85 8.06
N SER A 221 -13.11 17.69 7.89
CA SER A 221 -12.42 17.34 6.64
C SER A 221 -12.75 15.91 6.22
N GLY A 222 -13.79 15.78 5.39
CA GLY A 222 -13.78 14.86 4.23
C GLY A 222 -13.16 15.60 3.04
N LYS A 223 -12.54 14.98 2.02
CA LYS A 223 -13.06 13.96 1.08
C LYS A 223 -11.85 13.35 0.29
N LEU A 224 -11.96 12.27 -0.49
CA LEU A 224 -12.72 12.19 -1.75
C LEU A 224 -13.72 11.04 -1.77
N GLY A 225 -15.02 11.38 -1.78
CA GLY A 225 -16.11 10.42 -1.69
C GLY A 225 -17.40 11.01 -1.13
N SER A 226 -17.50 11.15 0.20
CA SER A 226 -18.61 11.80 0.92
C SER A 226 -18.04 12.62 2.10
N THR A 227 -18.49 13.86 2.25
CA THR A 227 -18.27 14.65 3.47
C THR A 227 -19.39 14.23 4.41
N LEU A 228 -19.09 13.91 5.67
CA LEU A 228 -20.16 13.84 6.67
C LEU A 228 -20.80 15.20 6.77
N THR A 229 -22.12 15.22 6.65
CA THR A 229 -22.86 16.46 6.89
C THR A 229 -22.74 16.80 8.37
N THR A 230 -22.83 18.10 8.71
CA THR A 230 -22.97 18.52 10.11
C THR A 230 -24.10 17.76 10.80
N THR A 231 -25.16 17.43 10.06
CA THR A 231 -26.27 16.59 10.52
C THR A 231 -25.88 15.17 10.93
N ASP A 232 -24.88 14.54 10.30
CA ASP A 232 -24.43 13.20 10.68
C ASP A 232 -23.52 13.21 11.91
N LEU A 233 -22.75 14.30 12.08
CA LEU A 233 -21.97 14.58 13.29
C LEU A 233 -22.89 14.92 14.46
N ASP A 234 -23.95 15.71 14.23
CA ASP A 234 -24.96 16.05 15.24
C ASP A 234 -25.76 14.82 15.69
N LYS A 235 -26.05 13.88 14.77
CA LYS A 235 -26.66 12.58 15.12
C LYS A 235 -25.73 11.73 15.98
N LEU A 236 -24.43 11.74 15.72
CA LEU A 236 -23.44 11.01 16.53
C LEU A 236 -23.31 11.63 17.93
N ALA A 237 -23.30 12.96 18.02
CA ALA A 237 -23.27 13.70 19.26
C ALA A 237 -24.53 13.52 20.13
N THR A 238 -25.69 13.26 19.50
CA THR A 238 -26.99 13.11 20.18
C THR A 238 -27.46 11.66 20.34
N ALA A 239 -26.73 10.67 19.81
CA ALA A 239 -27.14 9.26 19.79
C ALA A 239 -27.35 8.68 21.20
N GLY A 240 -26.52 9.06 22.18
CA GLY A 240 -26.54 8.46 23.53
C GLY A 240 -26.12 6.98 23.51
N ASP A 241 -25.82 6.44 24.69
CA ASP A 241 -25.24 5.09 24.86
C ASP A 241 -26.07 4.01 24.14
N GLY A 242 -25.40 3.15 23.36
CA GLY A 242 -26.02 1.98 22.71
C GLY A 242 -26.84 2.29 21.44
N LYS A 243 -26.70 3.47 20.84
CA LYS A 243 -27.33 3.79 19.54
C LYS A 243 -26.33 3.87 18.39
N SER A 244 -26.78 3.39 17.23
CA SER A 244 -26.05 3.30 15.96
C SER A 244 -26.28 4.52 15.05
N VAL A 245 -25.22 5.04 14.43
CA VAL A 245 -25.27 6.01 13.33
C VAL A 245 -24.64 5.40 12.09
N ALA A 246 -25.42 5.32 11.01
CA ALA A 246 -24.95 4.85 9.71
C ALA A 246 -24.22 5.96 8.96
N VAL A 247 -22.92 5.78 8.72
CA VAL A 247 -22.07 6.66 7.91
C VAL A 247 -21.87 6.03 6.53
N PRO A 248 -22.38 6.65 5.44
CA PRO A 248 -22.14 6.16 4.09
C PRO A 248 -20.68 6.36 3.68
N MET A 249 -19.98 5.26 3.45
CA MET A 249 -18.62 5.25 2.92
C MET A 249 -18.66 5.17 1.39
N THR A 250 -18.08 6.17 0.73
CA THR A 250 -17.86 6.11 -0.71
C THR A 250 -16.48 5.53 -0.97
N PHE A 251 -16.42 4.36 -1.59
CA PHE A 251 -15.16 3.81 -2.07
C PHE A 251 -14.64 4.64 -3.25
N VAL A 252 -13.37 5.01 -3.21
CA VAL A 252 -12.72 5.66 -4.35
C VAL A 252 -12.42 4.58 -5.39
N ARG A 253 -12.87 4.77 -6.64
CA ARG A 253 -12.57 3.82 -7.73
C ARG A 253 -11.05 3.74 -7.94
N GLY A 254 -10.52 2.52 -7.94
CA GLY A 254 -9.10 2.24 -8.20
C GLY A 254 -8.72 0.79 -7.87
N LEU A 255 -7.56 0.34 -8.37
CA LEU A 255 -6.98 -0.97 -8.09
C LEU A 255 -6.67 -1.09 -6.58
N GLY A 256 -7.52 -1.82 -5.85
CA GLY A 256 -7.49 -1.94 -4.40
C GLY A 256 -8.34 -0.83 -3.82
N GLN A 257 -9.60 -1.14 -3.50
CA GLN A 257 -10.52 -0.12 -3.02
C GLN A 257 -10.37 -0.01 -1.51
N SER A 258 -10.04 1.19 -1.04
CA SER A 258 -9.98 1.49 0.38
C SER A 258 -10.82 2.71 0.71
N ALA A 259 -11.55 2.63 1.81
CA ALA A 259 -12.22 3.78 2.41
C ALA A 259 -11.71 3.94 3.85
N GLU A 260 -11.38 5.16 4.23
CA GLU A 260 -10.81 5.49 5.54
C GLU A 260 -11.69 6.51 6.23
N TYR A 261 -11.90 6.32 7.52
CA TYR A 261 -12.65 7.24 8.33
C TYR A 261 -11.93 7.44 9.68
N VAL A 262 -11.58 8.69 9.99
CA VAL A 262 -10.89 9.07 11.22
C VAL A 262 -11.86 9.79 12.13
N MET A 263 -11.97 9.30 13.35
CA MET A 263 -12.80 9.86 14.42
C MET A 263 -11.92 10.36 15.54
N GLN A 264 -12.36 11.45 16.16
CA GLN A 264 -11.77 11.95 17.40
C GLN A 264 -12.82 11.86 18.49
N PHE A 265 -12.41 11.39 19.66
CA PHE A 265 -13.28 11.31 20.82
C PHE A 265 -12.57 11.97 21.99
N LYS A 266 -13.32 12.72 22.78
CA LYS A 266 -12.85 13.29 24.04
C LYS A 266 -13.69 12.70 25.16
N THR A 267 -13.04 12.06 26.11
CA THR A 267 -13.76 11.58 27.30
C THR A 267 -13.99 12.78 28.21
N ALA A 268 -15.24 13.08 28.54
CA ALA A 268 -15.55 14.09 29.56
C ALA A 268 -15.14 13.57 30.95
N GLY A 269 -14.43 14.40 31.71
CA GLY A 269 -14.01 14.11 33.08
C GLY A 269 -12.56 13.62 33.21
N THR A 270 -11.98 13.90 34.37
CA THR A 270 -10.70 13.34 34.84
C THR A 270 -11.01 12.06 35.62
N PRO A 271 -10.70 10.85 35.10
CA PRO A 271 -10.57 9.69 35.97
C PRO A 271 -9.08 9.57 36.29
N TYR A 272 -8.66 10.20 37.40
CA TYR A 272 -7.45 9.78 38.10
C TYR A 272 -7.91 8.92 39.27
N TRP A 273 -7.84 7.60 39.12
CA TRP A 273 -7.93 6.65 40.22
C TRP A 273 -6.94 5.50 39.95
N PRO A 274 -6.03 5.16 40.88
CA PRO A 274 -4.99 4.14 40.67
C PRO A 274 -5.55 2.71 40.49
N ASP A 275 -6.79 2.49 40.92
CA ASP A 275 -7.36 1.16 41.06
C ASP A 275 -8.54 0.96 40.07
N TYR A 276 -8.25 0.21 39.00
CA TYR A 276 -9.18 -0.55 38.14
C TYR A 276 -10.58 0.04 37.87
N VAL A 277 -10.77 0.57 36.66
CA VAL A 277 -11.98 0.29 35.86
C VAL A 277 -11.55 0.14 34.39
N GLU A 278 -11.70 -1.05 33.81
CA GLU A 278 -11.63 -1.23 32.35
C GLU A 278 -12.79 -0.46 31.71
N SER A 279 -12.60 0.83 31.44
CA SER A 279 -13.52 1.53 30.56
C SER A 279 -13.10 1.20 29.11
N SER A 280 -14.06 0.88 28.26
CA SER A 280 -13.84 0.34 26.92
C SER A 280 -14.56 1.18 25.88
N ILE A 281 -13.94 1.40 24.73
CA ILE A 281 -14.57 2.04 23.57
C ILE A 281 -14.92 0.96 22.55
N THR A 282 -16.20 0.64 22.46
CA THR A 282 -16.72 -0.30 21.46
C THR A 282 -16.91 0.43 20.13
N VAL A 283 -16.09 0.12 19.12
CA VAL A 283 -16.26 0.65 17.75
C VAL A 283 -16.84 -0.43 16.86
N ASN A 284 -18.16 -0.47 16.78
CA ASN A 284 -18.85 -1.31 15.82
C ASN A 284 -18.59 -0.75 14.42
N ALA A 285 -18.07 -1.58 13.52
CA ALA A 285 -17.79 -1.22 12.15
C ALA A 285 -18.17 -2.39 11.25
N LYS A 286 -19.02 -2.13 10.27
CA LYS A 286 -19.46 -3.11 9.28
C LYS A 286 -19.16 -2.58 7.89
N ILE A 287 -18.56 -3.42 7.05
CA ILE A 287 -18.40 -3.11 5.64
C ILE A 287 -19.26 -4.09 4.86
N ASN A 288 -20.27 -3.56 4.17
CA ASN A 288 -21.18 -4.34 3.34
C ASN A 288 -20.55 -4.61 1.96
N ALA A 289 -19.39 -5.25 1.92
CA ALA A 289 -18.74 -5.67 0.69
C ALA A 289 -18.17 -7.10 0.83
N PRO A 290 -18.43 -8.02 -0.11
CA PRO A 290 -17.88 -9.38 -0.07
C PRO A 290 -16.36 -9.35 -0.02
N SER A 291 -15.77 -10.19 0.86
CA SER A 291 -14.30 -10.31 1.03
C SER A 291 -13.58 -9.04 1.54
N ALA A 292 -14.32 -8.04 2.03
CA ALA A 292 -13.70 -6.86 2.62
C ALA A 292 -13.02 -7.17 3.96
N THR A 293 -11.90 -6.52 4.22
CA THR A 293 -11.25 -6.50 5.53
C THR A 293 -11.54 -5.16 6.19
N THR A 294 -12.08 -5.19 7.40
CA THR A 294 -12.21 -4.02 8.27
C THR A 294 -11.00 -3.99 9.21
N GLN A 295 -10.33 -2.83 9.30
CA GLN A 295 -9.20 -2.60 10.18
C GLN A 295 -9.50 -1.40 11.08
N VAL A 296 -9.19 -1.52 12.36
CA VAL A 296 -9.32 -0.45 13.35
C VAL A 296 -7.93 -0.09 13.85
N TYR A 297 -7.62 1.20 13.84
CA TYR A 297 -6.36 1.75 14.31
C TYR A 297 -6.59 2.78 15.41
N MET A 298 -5.64 2.91 16.32
CA MET A 298 -5.56 4.01 17.27
C MET A 298 -4.33 4.86 17.05
N TRP A 299 -4.44 6.16 17.32
CA TRP A 299 -3.30 7.06 17.26
C TRP A 299 -2.45 6.98 18.54
N ASP A 300 -1.21 6.50 18.41
CA ASP A 300 -0.21 6.52 19.46
C ASP A 300 0.46 7.91 19.48
N TYR A 301 0.10 8.74 20.46
CA TYR A 301 0.65 10.07 20.71
C TYR A 301 2.10 10.06 21.21
N VAL A 302 2.62 8.94 21.71
CA VAL A 302 4.02 8.80 22.11
C VAL A 302 4.86 8.44 20.87
N ALA A 303 4.49 7.36 20.18
CA ALA A 303 5.20 6.89 18.98
C ALA A 303 4.91 7.73 17.73
N LYS A 304 3.90 8.61 17.76
CA LYS A 304 3.42 9.42 16.63
C LYS A 304 3.04 8.56 15.42
N THR A 305 2.35 7.44 15.64
CA THR A 305 1.96 6.50 14.58
C THR A 305 0.57 5.90 14.81
N TRP A 306 -0.16 5.58 13.75
CA TRP A 306 -1.33 4.69 13.83
C TRP A 306 -0.90 3.27 14.18
N LYS A 307 -1.49 2.71 15.23
CA LYS A 307 -1.31 1.32 15.65
C LYS A 307 -2.55 0.53 15.28
N LEU A 308 -2.36 -0.56 14.52
CA LEU A 308 -3.45 -1.50 14.26
C LEU A 308 -3.84 -2.13 15.59
N VAL A 309 -5.09 -1.95 15.98
CA VAL A 309 -5.60 -2.46 17.26
C VAL A 309 -6.53 -3.66 17.05
N SER A 310 -7.20 -3.74 15.90
CA SER A 310 -8.02 -4.90 15.56
C SER A 310 -8.24 -5.00 14.04
N GLN A 311 -8.49 -6.21 13.53
CA GLN A 311 -8.91 -6.45 12.15
C GLN A 311 -9.85 -7.64 12.05
N ALA A 312 -10.80 -7.60 11.11
CA ALA A 312 -11.71 -8.71 10.82
C ALA A 312 -12.05 -8.79 9.32
N THR A 313 -12.16 -10.03 8.83
CA THR A 313 -12.59 -10.38 7.47
C THR A 313 -14.02 -10.93 7.48
N THR A 314 -14.98 -10.15 7.97
CA THR A 314 -16.40 -10.52 7.93
C THR A 314 -17.29 -9.26 7.94
N THR A 315 -18.55 -9.44 7.57
CA THR A 315 -19.64 -8.47 7.78
C THR A 315 -19.99 -8.28 9.27
N ALA A 316 -19.17 -8.79 10.19
CA ALA A 316 -19.46 -8.82 11.62
C ALA A 316 -19.06 -7.51 12.28
N THR A 317 -19.88 -7.14 13.26
CA THR A 317 -19.61 -6.06 14.20
C THR A 317 -18.32 -6.33 14.96
N MET A 318 -17.30 -5.49 14.78
CA MET A 318 -16.11 -5.51 15.62
C MET A 318 -16.42 -4.80 16.94
N SER A 319 -16.22 -5.46 18.08
CA SER A 319 -16.27 -4.79 19.38
C SER A 319 -14.89 -4.86 20.00
N MET A 320 -14.33 -3.71 20.37
CA MET A 320 -13.01 -3.65 20.98
C MET A 320 -13.11 -3.10 22.40
N LYS A 321 -12.36 -3.69 23.33
CA LYS A 321 -12.09 -3.08 24.62
C LYS A 321 -10.72 -2.40 24.54
N LEU A 322 -10.72 -1.08 24.61
CA LEU A 322 -9.48 -0.31 24.65
C LEU A 322 -9.00 -0.17 26.10
N PRO A 323 -7.74 -0.49 26.43
CA PRO A 323 -7.20 -0.27 27.76
C PRO A 323 -6.98 1.24 27.96
N LEU A 324 -7.94 1.91 28.62
CA LEU A 324 -7.90 3.38 28.83
C LEU A 324 -6.71 3.88 29.67
N ASN A 325 -5.97 2.97 30.30
CA ASN A 325 -4.76 3.28 31.07
C ASN A 325 -3.47 3.35 30.24
N GLN A 326 -3.52 3.19 28.92
CA GLN A 326 -2.34 3.37 28.07
C GLN A 326 -2.17 4.85 27.69
N SER A 327 -1.30 5.55 28.42
CA SER A 327 -0.93 6.97 28.21
C SER A 327 -0.49 7.28 26.78
N ALA A 328 -0.05 6.27 26.02
CA ALA A 328 0.35 6.41 24.64
C ALA A 328 -0.80 6.84 23.71
N TYR A 329 -2.05 6.43 23.94
CA TYR A 329 -3.16 6.66 23.00
C TYR A 329 -4.05 7.88 23.32
N ARG A 330 -3.67 8.64 24.35
CA ARG A 330 -4.39 9.81 24.85
C ARG A 330 -3.48 11.02 24.80
N ASN A 331 -3.92 12.15 24.24
CA ASN A 331 -3.14 13.39 24.32
C ASN A 331 -3.31 14.07 25.69
N SER A 332 -2.52 15.12 25.92
CA SER A 332 -2.56 15.93 27.15
C SER A 332 -3.92 16.58 27.42
N THR A 333 -4.80 16.70 26.42
CA THR A 333 -6.16 17.24 26.55
C THR A 333 -7.23 16.16 26.73
N GLY A 334 -6.82 14.89 26.82
CA GLY A 334 -7.72 13.76 27.03
C GLY A 334 -8.40 13.22 25.77
N GLN A 335 -7.91 13.57 24.58
CA GLN A 335 -8.47 13.13 23.31
C GLN A 335 -7.82 11.83 22.81
N TYR A 336 -8.65 11.00 22.20
CA TYR A 336 -8.29 9.78 21.47
C TYR A 336 -8.58 9.97 19.98
N GLN A 337 -7.81 9.31 19.13
CA GLN A 337 -8.14 9.20 17.71
C GLN A 337 -8.22 7.74 17.29
N VAL A 338 -9.26 7.42 16.54
CA VAL A 338 -9.51 6.08 15.99
C VAL A 338 -9.70 6.20 14.50
N MET A 339 -9.06 5.32 13.73
CA MET A 339 -9.28 5.20 12.30
C MET A 339 -9.89 3.86 11.98
N VAL A 340 -10.99 3.85 11.23
CA VAL A 340 -11.56 2.66 10.61
C VAL A 340 -11.17 2.67 9.14
N ARG A 341 -10.56 1.59 8.67
CA ARG A 341 -10.17 1.39 7.28
C ARG A 341 -10.84 0.15 6.73
N GLY A 342 -11.52 0.31 5.60
CA GLY A 342 -12.00 -0.79 4.78
C GLY A 342 -11.04 -1.09 3.64
N LEU A 343 -10.76 -2.37 3.41
CA LEU A 343 -9.98 -2.86 2.28
C LEU A 343 -10.81 -3.87 1.49
N VAL A 344 -11.05 -3.61 0.20
CA VAL A 344 -11.72 -4.55 -0.71
C VAL A 344 -10.70 -5.13 -1.70
N PRO A 345 -10.59 -6.47 -1.83
CA PRO A 345 -9.69 -7.11 -2.77
C PRO A 345 -9.96 -6.73 -4.23
N ILE A 346 -8.89 -6.64 -5.04
CA ILE A 346 -8.90 -6.18 -6.44
C ILE A 346 -9.80 -7.03 -7.37
N ARG A 347 -10.14 -8.27 -6.99
CA ARG A 347 -10.84 -9.24 -7.85
C ARG A 347 -12.18 -9.76 -7.33
N SER A 348 -12.73 -9.20 -6.24
CA SER A 348 -13.99 -9.71 -5.64
C SER A 348 -15.28 -9.16 -6.25
N GLY A 349 -15.24 -8.70 -7.51
CA GLY A 349 -16.38 -8.03 -8.16
C GLY A 349 -16.50 -6.56 -7.75
N ASN A 350 -17.05 -5.75 -8.66
CA ASN A 350 -17.39 -4.36 -8.37
C ASN A 350 -18.29 -4.31 -7.13
N PRO A 351 -17.95 -3.58 -6.06
CA PRO A 351 -18.95 -3.23 -5.06
C PRO A 351 -19.93 -2.28 -5.74
N THR A 352 -21.06 -2.82 -6.19
CA THR A 352 -22.18 -2.08 -6.77
C THR A 352 -22.95 -1.28 -5.72
N THR A 353 -22.58 -1.39 -4.45
CA THR A 353 -23.25 -0.73 -3.32
C THR A 353 -22.20 -0.16 -2.37
N GLY A 354 -22.33 1.14 -2.06
CA GLY A 354 -21.51 1.81 -1.06
C GLY A 354 -21.58 1.08 0.28
N GLY A 355 -20.45 1.03 0.98
CA GLY A 355 -20.40 0.47 2.33
C GLY A 355 -21.12 1.40 3.30
N VAL A 356 -21.85 0.85 4.26
CA VAL A 356 -22.41 1.63 5.38
C VAL A 356 -21.63 1.27 6.62
N LEU A 357 -20.86 2.23 7.15
CA LEU A 357 -20.20 2.10 8.44
C LEU A 357 -21.21 2.47 9.52
N THR A 358 -21.74 1.49 10.24
CA THR A 358 -22.60 1.77 11.41
C THR A 358 -21.74 1.93 12.65
N LEU A 359 -21.69 3.13 13.22
CA LEU A 359 -20.97 3.45 14.46
C LEU A 359 -21.93 3.46 15.64
N ASP A 360 -21.71 2.63 16.65
CA ASP A 360 -22.44 2.73 17.92
C ASP A 360 -21.73 3.70 18.88
N ALA A 361 -22.52 4.49 19.60
CA ALA A 361 -22.03 5.28 20.72
C ALA A 361 -21.42 4.39 21.81
N LEU A 362 -20.44 4.94 22.52
CA LEU A 362 -19.71 4.29 23.60
C LEU A 362 -20.67 3.63 24.61
N SER A 363 -20.52 2.32 24.85
CA SER A 363 -21.14 1.68 26.00
C SER A 363 -20.10 1.59 27.12
N SER A 364 -20.27 2.41 28.15
CA SER A 364 -19.62 2.18 29.43
C SER A 364 -20.49 1.20 30.22
N THR A 365 -19.89 0.17 30.82
CA THR A 365 -20.60 -0.77 31.72
C THR A 365 -20.96 -0.13 33.06
N THR A 366 -20.59 1.14 33.26
CA THR A 366 -20.89 1.97 34.42
C THR A 366 -21.35 3.31 33.89
N SER A 367 -22.56 3.74 34.23
CA SER A 367 -23.22 4.94 33.73
C SER A 367 -22.35 6.20 33.86
N PHE A 368 -21.58 6.50 32.82
CA PHE A 368 -20.84 7.75 32.64
C PHE A 368 -21.31 8.41 31.36
N ARG A 369 -22.00 9.55 31.48
CA ARG A 369 -22.36 10.39 30.33
C ARG A 369 -21.07 10.95 29.72
N GLN A 370 -20.73 10.55 28.51
CA GLN A 370 -19.68 11.19 27.72
C GLN A 370 -20.30 12.03 26.59
N THR A 371 -19.82 13.25 26.47
CA THR A 371 -20.15 14.16 25.37
C THR A 371 -19.21 13.86 24.21
N ILE A 372 -19.77 13.49 23.06
CA ILE A 372 -19.04 13.41 21.80
C ILE A 372 -19.02 14.84 21.24
N GLU A 373 -17.85 15.49 21.25
CA GLU A 373 -17.61 16.82 20.65
C GLU A 373 -17.05 16.71 19.22
#